data_AF-A0A251XQE4-F1
#
_entry.id   AF-A0A251XQE4-F1
#
_cell.length_a   1.000
_cell.length_b   1.000
_cell.length_c   1.000
_cell.angle_alpha   90.00
_cell.angle_beta   90.00
_cell.angle_gamma   90.00
#
_symmetry.space_group_name_H-M   'P 1'
#
loop_
_entity.id
_entity.type
_entity.pdbx_description
1 polymer ?
#
loop_
_entity_poly.entity_id
_entity_poly.type
_entity_poly.pdbx_seq_one_letter_code
_entity_poly.pdbx_strand_id
1 'polypeptide(L)'
;MTIAGAGLSAATAVMFSGTPGTDLQVAGDGSVTVVAPRSADYEDGTADIQVMAGDAALTASTAAYTAQTPVDAQLQYALAHWDSYNLEEYGDFNPSGGDCVNFVSQTLIQRGWEMTSEWHNRGGGSDWTYAWIHVPSFDRWLAANASALGVTRLELADRDRLKVGDIVIFDWNRNDSGDHTQIVSAIEPGDGGTVVKMVGHNLDNDYRDLDETITVEHPGAEVHFWSVS
;
A
#
# COMPACT_ATOMS: atom_id res chain seq x y z
N MET A 1 10.86 -14.22 9.69
CA MET A 1 10.61 -15.03 10.90
C MET A 1 11.49 -16.27 10.93
N THR A 2 11.68 -16.88 12.11
CA THR A 2 12.44 -18.13 12.28
C THR A 2 11.48 -19.28 12.56
N ILE A 3 11.65 -20.39 11.85
CA ILE A 3 10.91 -21.64 12.08
C ILE A 3 11.92 -22.67 12.59
N ALA A 4 11.67 -23.18 13.80
CA ALA A 4 12.49 -24.23 14.41
C ALA A 4 11.87 -25.61 14.20
N GLY A 5 12.70 -26.63 14.06
CA GLY A 5 12.27 -28.02 13.83
C GLY A 5 13.43 -29.00 13.79
N ALA A 6 13.21 -30.14 13.14
CA ALA A 6 14.24 -31.13 12.83
C ALA A 6 14.06 -31.59 11.37
N GLY A 7 15.12 -32.06 10.73
CA GLY A 7 15.07 -32.49 9.33
C GLY A 7 14.96 -31.34 8.33
N LEU A 8 15.30 -30.11 8.71
CA LEU A 8 15.10 -28.91 7.89
C LEU A 8 16.25 -28.64 6.91
N SER A 9 17.32 -29.43 6.94
CA SER A 9 18.51 -29.22 6.09
C SER A 9 18.22 -29.32 4.59
N ALA A 10 17.13 -29.99 4.20
CA ALA A 10 16.69 -30.13 2.81
C ALA A 10 15.60 -29.13 2.40
N ALA A 11 15.28 -28.12 3.23
CA ALA A 11 14.23 -27.16 2.94
C ALA A 11 14.53 -26.35 1.66
N THR A 12 13.56 -26.33 0.75
CA THR A 12 13.62 -25.58 -0.51
C THR A 12 12.58 -24.46 -0.60
N ALA A 13 11.52 -24.52 0.20
CA ALA A 13 10.49 -23.49 0.26
C ALA A 13 9.81 -23.45 1.65
N VAL A 14 9.19 -22.31 1.97
CA VAL A 14 8.24 -22.20 3.07
C VAL A 14 6.97 -21.56 2.52
N MET A 15 5.84 -22.23 2.71
CA MET A 15 4.52 -21.78 2.26
C MET A 15 3.72 -21.25 3.45
N PHE A 16 2.95 -20.18 3.21
CA PHE A 16 2.07 -19.51 4.16
C PHE A 16 0.65 -19.52 3.59
N SER A 17 -0.19 -20.44 4.07
CA SER A 17 -1.53 -20.71 3.52
C SER A 17 -1.53 -20.85 1.99
N GLY A 18 -0.49 -21.48 1.44
CA GLY A 18 -0.31 -21.67 -0.01
C GLY A 18 0.49 -20.58 -0.73
N THR A 19 0.83 -19.47 -0.06
CA THR A 19 1.67 -18.40 -0.64
C THR A 19 3.14 -18.60 -0.27
N PRO A 20 4.09 -18.61 -1.22
CA PRO A 20 5.50 -18.79 -0.90
C PRO A 20 6.07 -17.57 -0.16
N GLY A 21 6.83 -17.84 0.91
CA GLY A 21 7.72 -16.85 1.51
C GLY A 21 8.98 -16.62 0.67
N THR A 22 9.68 -15.53 0.96
CA THR A 22 10.90 -15.12 0.24
C THR A 22 12.11 -15.13 1.17
N ASP A 23 13.32 -15.02 0.60
CA ASP A 23 14.59 -15.00 1.34
C ASP A 23 14.73 -16.15 2.35
N LEU A 24 14.43 -17.36 1.89
CA LEU A 24 14.63 -18.58 2.68
C LEU A 24 16.13 -18.80 2.92
N GLN A 25 16.52 -18.89 4.18
CA GLN A 25 17.86 -19.29 4.62
C GLN A 25 17.76 -20.53 5.50
N VAL A 26 18.52 -21.56 5.18
CA VAL A 26 18.56 -22.83 5.93
C VAL A 26 19.74 -22.82 6.90
N ALA A 27 19.46 -22.85 8.19
CA ALA A 27 20.48 -22.80 9.25
C ALA A 27 20.72 -24.21 9.82
N GLY A 28 21.17 -25.12 8.96
CA GLY A 28 21.36 -26.52 9.30
C GLY A 28 20.03 -27.27 9.45
N ASP A 29 20.03 -28.33 10.26
CA ASP A 29 18.88 -29.23 10.36
C ASP A 29 17.79 -28.76 11.35
N GLY A 30 18.11 -27.77 12.17
CA GLY A 30 17.29 -27.33 13.31
C GLY A 30 16.42 -26.12 13.07
N SER A 31 16.70 -25.30 12.04
CA SER A 31 15.93 -24.09 11.78
C SER A 31 16.08 -23.56 10.37
N VAL A 32 15.06 -22.80 9.95
CA VAL A 32 15.08 -21.95 8.75
C VAL A 32 14.64 -20.54 9.12
N THR A 33 15.13 -19.55 8.38
CA THR A 33 14.57 -18.19 8.42
C THR A 33 13.97 -17.86 7.07
N VAL A 34 12.84 -17.15 7.06
CA VAL A 34 12.12 -16.78 5.83
C VAL A 34 11.40 -15.46 6.06
N VAL A 35 11.24 -14.67 5.01
CA VAL A 35 10.34 -13.51 4.99
C VAL A 35 8.94 -14.02 4.62
N ALA A 36 8.00 -13.87 5.56
CA ALA A 36 6.60 -14.22 5.30
C ALA A 36 6.02 -13.27 4.25
N PRO A 37 5.16 -13.75 3.33
CA PRO A 37 4.42 -12.85 2.45
C PRO A 37 3.46 -11.99 3.29
N ARG A 38 2.91 -10.92 2.71
CA ARG A 38 1.79 -10.19 3.31
C ARG A 38 0.58 -11.12 3.50
N SER A 39 -0.29 -10.85 4.48
CA SER A 39 -1.63 -11.44 4.45
C SER A 39 -2.38 -10.88 3.23
N ALA A 40 -3.36 -11.64 2.71
CA ALA A 40 -4.06 -11.29 1.47
C ALA A 40 -4.66 -9.88 1.51
N ASP A 41 -5.12 -9.44 2.68
CA ASP A 41 -5.84 -8.17 2.88
C ASP A 41 -5.23 -7.30 3.98
N TYR A 42 -3.98 -7.55 4.37
CA TYR A 42 -3.32 -6.92 5.54
C TYR A 42 -4.02 -7.17 6.89
N GLU A 43 -5.11 -7.93 6.92
CA GLU A 43 -5.87 -8.29 8.12
C GLU A 43 -5.13 -9.22 9.08
N ASP A 44 -5.52 -9.13 10.35
CA ASP A 44 -5.13 -10.07 11.40
C ASP A 44 -5.73 -11.45 11.11
N GLY A 45 -4.94 -12.51 11.28
CA GLY A 45 -5.38 -13.85 10.98
C GLY A 45 -4.37 -14.93 11.35
N THR A 46 -4.56 -16.12 10.80
CA THR A 46 -3.65 -17.24 11.00
C THR A 46 -3.21 -17.82 9.66
N ALA A 47 -1.91 -18.06 9.52
CA ALA A 47 -1.32 -18.72 8.38
C ALA A 47 -0.92 -20.15 8.75
N ASP A 48 -1.31 -21.10 7.90
CA ASP A 48 -0.75 -22.44 7.93
C ASP A 48 0.63 -22.41 7.28
N ILE A 49 1.66 -22.73 8.04
CA ILE A 49 3.03 -22.73 7.57
C ILE A 49 3.43 -24.16 7.18
N GLN A 50 3.99 -24.33 5.99
CA GLN A 50 4.59 -25.58 5.55
C GLN A 50 6.02 -25.36 5.07
N VAL A 51 6.99 -26.03 5.71
CA VAL A 51 8.37 -26.09 5.19
C VAL A 51 8.46 -27.29 4.25
N MET A 52 8.94 -27.07 3.04
CA MET A 52 8.91 -28.05 1.95
C MET A 52 10.33 -28.42 1.49
N ALA A 53 10.53 -29.68 1.07
CA ALA A 53 11.67 -30.16 0.31
C ALA A 53 11.18 -30.72 -1.03
N GLY A 54 11.28 -29.93 -2.09
CA GLY A 54 10.51 -30.17 -3.31
C GLY A 54 9.01 -30.19 -2.99
N ASP A 55 8.33 -31.27 -3.36
CA ASP A 55 6.88 -31.44 -3.12
C ASP A 55 6.55 -32.07 -1.76
N ALA A 56 7.56 -32.42 -0.95
CA ALA A 56 7.35 -33.08 0.34
C ALA A 56 7.37 -32.08 1.51
N ALA A 57 6.35 -32.10 2.35
CA ALA A 57 6.33 -31.32 3.59
C ALA A 57 7.28 -31.93 4.63
N LEU A 58 8.22 -31.12 5.14
CA LEU A 58 9.14 -31.47 6.21
C LEU A 58 8.52 -31.23 7.59
N THR A 59 7.90 -30.07 7.77
CA THR A 59 7.19 -29.70 9.00
C THR A 59 6.05 -28.74 8.69
N ALA A 60 5.04 -28.74 9.57
CA ALA A 60 3.93 -27.82 9.53
C ALA A 60 3.75 -27.13 10.88
N SER A 61 3.38 -25.86 10.85
CA SER A 61 3.05 -25.07 12.03
C SER A 61 2.00 -24.02 11.68
N THR A 62 1.61 -23.20 12.64
CA THR A 62 0.73 -22.05 12.42
C THR A 62 1.38 -20.81 12.97
N ALA A 63 1.24 -19.68 12.28
CA ALA A 63 1.62 -18.37 12.80
C ALA A 63 0.46 -17.38 12.69
N ALA A 64 0.38 -16.44 13.62
CA ALA A 64 -0.54 -15.32 13.48
C ALA A 64 0.03 -14.31 12.48
N TYR A 65 -0.81 -13.87 11.55
CA TYR A 65 -0.64 -12.56 10.92
C TYR A 65 -1.26 -11.53 11.86
N THR A 66 -0.50 -10.50 12.18
CA THR A 66 -1.02 -9.32 12.86
C THR A 66 -0.50 -8.11 12.10
N ALA A 67 -1.27 -7.05 11.92
CA ALA A 67 -0.70 -5.78 11.50
C ALA A 67 0.35 -5.35 12.51
N GLN A 68 1.59 -5.14 12.05
CA GLN A 68 2.70 -4.74 12.93
C GLN A 68 3.30 -3.41 12.53
N THR A 69 3.01 -2.94 11.32
CA THR A 69 3.61 -1.73 10.76
C THR A 69 2.55 -0.67 10.47
N PRO A 70 2.92 0.62 10.45
CA PRO A 70 2.01 1.67 10.01
C PRO A 70 1.49 1.47 8.59
N VAL A 71 2.26 0.81 7.73
CA VAL A 71 1.82 0.45 6.37
C VAL A 71 0.71 -0.60 6.42
N ASP A 72 0.79 -1.60 7.30
CA ASP A 72 -0.29 -2.58 7.45
C ASP A 72 -1.61 -1.90 7.86
N ALA A 73 -1.57 -0.99 8.84
CA ALA A 73 -2.74 -0.24 9.29
C ALA A 73 -3.32 0.66 8.17
N GLN A 74 -2.45 1.30 7.38
CA GLN A 74 -2.85 2.07 6.20
C GLN A 74 -3.63 1.20 5.21
N LEU A 75 -3.12 0.00 4.90
CA LEU A 75 -3.70 -0.86 3.88
C LEU A 75 -4.93 -1.63 4.36
N GLN A 76 -4.98 -2.04 5.63
CA GLN A 76 -6.21 -2.58 6.24
C GLN A 76 -7.37 -1.59 6.06
N TYR A 77 -7.15 -0.32 6.41
CA TYR A 77 -8.17 0.70 6.23
C TYR A 77 -8.52 0.91 4.76
N ALA A 78 -7.51 1.02 3.88
CA ALA A 78 -7.77 1.24 2.47
C ALA A 78 -8.60 0.11 1.85
N LEU A 79 -8.28 -1.15 2.16
CA LEU A 79 -8.98 -2.32 1.64
C LEU A 79 -10.34 -2.56 2.30
N ALA A 80 -10.57 -2.05 3.52
CA ALA A 80 -11.87 -2.06 4.16
C ALA A 80 -12.82 -0.95 3.67
N HIS A 81 -12.27 0.14 3.11
CA HIS A 81 -13.05 1.35 2.83
C HIS A 81 -13.11 1.78 1.36
N TRP A 82 -12.40 1.11 0.43
CA TRP A 82 -12.37 1.49 -0.98
C TRP A 82 -13.74 1.47 -1.67
N ASP A 83 -14.67 0.61 -1.24
CA ASP A 83 -16.06 0.55 -1.70
C ASP A 83 -17.09 0.81 -0.58
N SER A 84 -16.62 1.01 0.65
CA SER A 84 -17.43 1.21 1.85
C SER A 84 -16.98 2.46 2.60
N TYR A 85 -17.45 3.60 2.12
CA TYR A 85 -17.00 4.93 2.52
C TYR A 85 -17.23 5.22 4.02
N ASN A 86 -16.24 5.79 4.69
CA ASN A 86 -16.35 6.25 6.09
C ASN A 86 -16.99 7.66 6.17
N LEU A 87 -18.28 7.72 5.86
CA LEU A 87 -19.03 8.97 5.74
C LEU A 87 -19.28 9.68 7.07
N GLU A 88 -19.39 8.93 8.18
CA GLU A 88 -19.66 9.51 9.49
C GLU A 88 -18.46 10.33 10.00
N GLU A 89 -17.25 9.82 9.81
CA GLU A 89 -16.03 10.46 10.31
C GLU A 89 -15.48 11.52 9.36
N TYR A 90 -15.54 11.27 8.04
CA TYR A 90 -14.86 12.10 7.05
C TYR A 90 -15.78 12.77 6.03
N GLY A 91 -17.08 12.46 6.00
CA GLY A 91 -18.02 13.05 5.04
C GLY A 91 -17.86 12.55 3.60
N ASP A 92 -18.75 13.01 2.72
CA ASP A 92 -18.75 12.69 1.28
C ASP A 92 -18.25 13.87 0.45
N PHE A 93 -17.09 13.73 -0.21
CA PHE A 93 -16.54 14.73 -1.12
C PHE A 93 -16.71 14.39 -2.60
N ASN A 94 -17.43 13.31 -2.95
CA ASN A 94 -17.72 12.97 -4.35
C ASN A 94 -18.42 14.09 -5.11
N PRO A 95 -19.43 14.79 -4.55
CA PRO A 95 -20.12 15.87 -5.27
C PRO A 95 -19.19 17.03 -5.68
N SER A 96 -18.04 17.15 -5.01
CA SER A 96 -17.03 18.19 -5.29
C SER A 96 -15.81 17.65 -6.05
N GLY A 97 -15.76 16.34 -6.35
CA GLY A 97 -14.61 15.66 -6.95
C GLY A 97 -13.40 15.49 -6.02
N GLY A 98 -13.56 15.74 -4.72
CA GLY A 98 -12.45 15.78 -3.76
C GLY A 98 -12.20 14.48 -3.00
N ASP A 99 -12.97 13.43 -3.31
CA ASP A 99 -12.97 12.23 -2.47
C ASP A 99 -11.71 11.37 -2.61
N CYS A 100 -10.99 11.48 -3.73
CA CYS A 100 -9.73 10.81 -3.94
C CYS A 100 -8.68 11.23 -2.89
N VAL A 101 -8.52 12.53 -2.63
CA VAL A 101 -7.62 13.02 -1.58
C VAL A 101 -8.22 12.79 -0.20
N ASN A 102 -9.55 12.89 -0.05
CA ASN A 102 -10.22 12.59 1.21
C ASN A 102 -9.89 11.17 1.67
N PHE A 103 -10.06 10.17 0.78
CA PHE A 103 -9.73 8.78 1.03
C PHE A 103 -8.24 8.58 1.31
N VAL A 104 -7.35 9.06 0.43
CA VAL A 104 -5.89 8.96 0.66
C VAL A 104 -5.52 9.55 2.02
N SER A 105 -6.14 10.68 2.39
CA SER A 105 -5.88 11.34 3.66
C SER A 105 -6.30 10.50 4.86
N GLN A 106 -7.44 9.82 4.78
CA GLN A 106 -7.90 8.87 5.80
C GLN A 106 -6.89 7.73 5.98
N THR A 107 -6.36 7.16 4.89
CA THR A 107 -5.34 6.11 4.98
C THR A 107 -4.07 6.59 5.69
N LEU A 108 -3.67 7.85 5.48
CA LEU A 108 -2.47 8.43 6.10
C LEU A 108 -2.65 8.64 7.62
N ILE A 109 -3.87 8.95 8.08
CA ILE A 109 -4.18 8.95 9.52
C ILE A 109 -3.93 7.57 10.12
N GLN A 110 -4.37 6.50 9.45
CA GLN A 110 -4.13 5.13 9.92
C GLN A 110 -2.65 4.73 9.85
N ARG A 111 -1.91 5.31 8.90
CA ARG A 111 -0.44 5.25 8.85
C ARG A 111 0.23 6.03 10.01
N GLY A 112 -0.53 6.66 10.89
CA GLY A 112 -0.04 7.37 12.07
C GLY A 112 0.29 8.84 11.82
N TRP A 113 -0.14 9.43 10.70
CA TRP A 113 -0.04 10.87 10.52
C TRP A 113 -1.05 11.59 11.42
N GLU A 114 -0.65 12.75 11.93
CA GLU A 114 -1.54 13.60 12.71
C GLU A 114 -2.02 14.77 11.86
N MET A 115 -3.31 15.10 11.98
CA MET A 115 -3.85 16.30 11.34
C MET A 115 -3.14 17.56 11.83
N THR A 116 -2.87 18.49 10.92
CA THR A 116 -2.22 19.76 11.21
C THR A 116 -3.21 20.91 11.08
N SER A 117 -2.74 22.16 11.16
CA SER A 117 -3.56 23.33 10.78
C SER A 117 -3.69 23.51 9.26
N GLU A 118 -2.82 22.87 8.48
CA GLU A 118 -2.77 23.01 7.02
C GLU A 118 -3.43 21.84 6.29
N TRP A 119 -3.49 20.67 6.94
CA TRP A 119 -4.08 19.44 6.43
C TRP A 119 -4.95 18.80 7.52
N HIS A 120 -6.28 18.96 7.41
CA HIS A 120 -7.24 18.39 8.34
C HIS A 120 -8.63 18.19 7.74
N ASN A 121 -9.40 17.30 8.36
CA ASN A 121 -10.84 17.18 8.26
C ASN A 121 -11.40 16.82 9.63
N ARG A 122 -12.38 17.58 10.11
CA ARG A 122 -12.97 17.47 11.44
C ARG A 122 -14.48 17.55 11.36
N GLY A 123 -15.12 16.90 12.34
CA GLY A 123 -16.57 16.94 12.51
C GLY A 123 -17.34 16.42 11.31
N GLY A 124 -16.92 15.29 10.72
CA GLY A 124 -17.64 14.64 9.62
C GLY A 124 -17.61 15.44 8.31
N GLY A 125 -16.49 16.10 7.99
CA GLY A 125 -16.39 16.93 6.78
C GLY A 125 -16.94 18.36 6.93
N SER A 126 -17.21 18.84 8.15
CA SER A 126 -17.72 20.21 8.36
C SER A 126 -16.63 21.26 8.56
N ASP A 127 -15.42 20.87 8.95
CA ASP A 127 -14.22 21.72 9.04
C ASP A 127 -13.04 21.02 8.38
N TRP A 128 -12.60 21.50 7.22
CA TRP A 128 -11.54 20.87 6.41
C TRP A 128 -10.68 21.91 5.68
N THR A 129 -9.49 21.50 5.22
CA THR A 129 -8.61 22.33 4.38
C THR A 129 -8.53 21.83 2.95
N TYR A 130 -8.24 22.72 1.99
CA TYR A 130 -8.04 22.29 0.60
C TYR A 130 -6.97 21.21 0.45
N ALA A 131 -5.92 21.21 1.28
CA ALA A 131 -4.93 20.13 1.25
C ALA A 131 -5.52 18.75 1.59
N TRP A 132 -6.67 18.67 2.27
CA TRP A 132 -7.34 17.40 2.59
C TRP A 132 -8.16 16.82 1.44
N ILE A 133 -8.66 17.65 0.51
CA ILE A 133 -9.62 17.20 -0.52
C ILE A 133 -9.22 17.53 -1.96
N HIS A 134 -8.18 18.34 -2.18
CA HIS A 134 -7.86 18.87 -3.50
C HIS A 134 -6.42 18.55 -3.90
N VAL A 135 -6.26 17.76 -4.96
CA VAL A 135 -4.97 17.15 -5.36
C VAL A 135 -3.85 18.18 -5.50
N PRO A 136 -4.01 19.31 -6.22
CA PRO A 136 -2.94 20.32 -6.35
C PRO A 136 -2.56 20.98 -5.02
N SER A 137 -3.51 21.12 -4.09
CA SER A 137 -3.25 21.70 -2.77
C SER A 137 -2.54 20.70 -1.85
N PHE A 138 -2.92 19.43 -1.93
CA PHE A 138 -2.29 18.32 -1.21
C PHE A 138 -0.85 18.12 -1.66
N ASP A 139 -0.61 18.00 -2.97
CA ASP A 139 0.72 17.81 -3.55
C ASP A 139 1.69 18.95 -3.18
N ARG A 140 1.21 20.19 -3.24
CA ARG A 140 1.98 21.36 -2.80
C ARG A 140 2.30 21.33 -1.31
N TRP A 141 1.34 20.91 -0.49
CA TRP A 141 1.53 20.79 0.95
C TRP A 141 2.55 19.70 1.31
N LEU A 142 2.50 18.54 0.63
CA LEU A 142 3.51 17.49 0.74
C LEU A 142 4.90 18.02 0.38
N ALA A 143 5.02 18.73 -0.74
CA ALA A 143 6.29 19.33 -1.16
C ALA A 143 6.84 20.35 -0.15
N ALA A 144 5.99 21.24 0.36
CA ALA A 144 6.38 22.26 1.33
C ALA A 144 6.82 21.67 2.68
N ASN A 145 6.27 20.50 3.05
CA ASN A 145 6.48 19.87 4.35
C ASN A 145 7.28 18.56 4.26
N ALA A 146 7.92 18.28 3.12
CA ALA A 146 8.49 16.97 2.81
C ALA A 146 9.43 16.42 3.89
N SER A 147 10.34 17.25 4.40
CA SER A 147 11.28 16.85 5.45
C SER A 147 10.60 16.56 6.80
N ALA A 148 9.52 17.27 7.13
CA ALA A 148 8.81 17.08 8.41
C ALA A 148 7.89 15.85 8.36
N LEU A 149 7.29 15.60 7.20
CA LEU A 149 6.43 14.45 6.94
C LEU A 149 7.21 13.17 6.62
N GLY A 150 8.53 13.26 6.39
CA GLY A 150 9.34 12.11 5.98
C GLY A 150 8.96 11.60 4.59
N VAL A 151 8.57 12.48 3.67
CA VAL A 151 8.23 12.09 2.29
C VAL A 151 9.31 12.52 1.30
N THR A 152 9.49 11.72 0.25
CA THR A 152 10.44 11.99 -0.84
C THR A 152 9.73 11.90 -2.18
N ARG A 153 9.84 12.93 -3.01
CA ARG A 153 9.28 12.89 -4.37
C ARG A 153 10.05 11.87 -5.22
N LEU A 154 9.32 11.06 -5.95
CA LEU A 154 9.84 10.12 -6.95
C LEU A 154 9.14 10.38 -8.29
N GLU A 155 9.86 10.20 -9.39
CA GLU A 155 9.27 10.22 -10.73
C GLU A 155 8.95 8.81 -11.20
N LEU A 156 8.23 8.66 -12.33
CA LEU A 156 8.03 7.36 -12.97
C LEU A 156 9.34 6.60 -13.26
N ALA A 157 10.44 7.33 -13.51
CA ALA A 157 11.75 6.73 -13.70
C ALA A 157 12.34 6.06 -12.44
N ASP A 158 11.85 6.42 -11.24
CA ASP A 158 12.22 5.86 -9.94
C ASP A 158 11.30 4.70 -9.51
N ARG A 159 10.56 4.08 -10.45
CA ARG A 159 9.55 3.04 -10.16
C ARG A 159 10.09 1.89 -9.30
N ASP A 160 11.37 1.54 -9.45
CA ASP A 160 12.04 0.49 -8.69
C ASP A 160 12.24 0.83 -7.20
N ARG A 161 12.03 2.09 -6.81
CA ARG A 161 12.13 2.59 -5.44
C ARG A 161 10.76 2.72 -4.75
N LEU A 162 9.67 2.49 -5.47
CA LEU A 162 8.32 2.56 -4.90
C LEU A 162 8.12 1.50 -3.82
N LYS A 163 7.26 1.83 -2.86
CA LYS A 163 6.86 0.97 -1.76
C LYS A 163 5.34 0.96 -1.64
N VAL A 164 4.82 -0.11 -1.06
CA VAL A 164 3.42 -0.14 -0.64
C VAL A 164 3.13 1.01 0.32
N GLY A 165 1.99 1.67 0.13
CA GLY A 165 1.56 2.84 0.89
C GLY A 165 2.09 4.17 0.36
N ASP A 166 2.95 4.18 -0.66
CA ASP A 166 3.37 5.41 -1.33
C ASP A 166 2.18 6.09 -2.02
N ILE A 167 2.20 7.42 -2.06
CA ILE A 167 1.13 8.22 -2.66
C ILE A 167 1.42 8.38 -4.15
N VAL A 168 0.41 8.19 -4.99
CA VAL A 168 0.47 8.37 -6.44
C VAL A 168 -0.29 9.64 -6.81
N ILE A 169 0.32 10.55 -7.56
CA ILE A 169 -0.32 11.75 -8.09
C ILE A 169 -0.35 11.66 -9.61
N PHE A 170 -1.53 11.86 -10.18
CA PHE A 170 -1.75 11.81 -11.62
C PHE A 170 -2.10 13.18 -12.17
N ASP A 171 -1.46 13.55 -13.28
CA ASP A 171 -1.89 14.61 -14.19
C ASP A 171 -2.32 13.96 -15.50
N TRP A 172 -3.63 13.88 -15.71
CA TRP A 172 -4.22 13.21 -16.87
C TRP A 172 -4.04 14.00 -18.16
N ASN A 173 -3.96 15.34 -18.05
CA ASN A 173 -4.04 16.23 -19.19
C ASN A 173 -2.76 17.05 -19.45
N ARG A 174 -1.72 16.85 -18.63
CA ARG A 174 -0.37 17.43 -18.74
C ARG A 174 -0.37 18.95 -18.65
N ASN A 175 -1.04 19.47 -17.63
CA ASN A 175 -1.12 20.91 -17.37
C ASN A 175 -0.34 21.35 -16.12
N ASP A 176 0.53 20.48 -15.58
CA ASP A 176 1.29 20.66 -14.35
C ASP A 176 0.39 20.80 -13.10
N SER A 177 -0.81 20.21 -13.16
CA SER A 177 -1.78 20.20 -12.07
C SER A 177 -2.38 18.81 -11.90
N GLY A 178 -2.15 18.21 -10.72
CA GLY A 178 -2.68 16.88 -10.45
C GLY A 178 -4.21 16.85 -10.48
N ASP A 179 -4.75 15.88 -11.20
CA ASP A 179 -6.18 15.61 -11.35
C ASP A 179 -6.67 14.53 -10.38
N HIS A 180 -5.81 13.58 -10.00
CA HIS A 180 -6.20 12.42 -9.20
C HIS A 180 -5.08 11.92 -8.29
N THR A 181 -5.45 11.22 -7.22
CA THR A 181 -4.51 10.58 -6.29
C THR A 181 -5.01 9.24 -5.80
N GLN A 182 -4.08 8.34 -5.54
CA GLN A 182 -4.29 7.01 -4.96
C GLN A 182 -3.10 6.65 -4.05
N ILE A 183 -3.16 5.52 -3.34
CA ILE A 183 -1.95 4.93 -2.72
C ILE A 183 -1.60 3.60 -3.39
N VAL A 184 -0.32 3.24 -3.36
CA VAL A 184 0.17 1.93 -3.83
C VAL A 184 -0.32 0.83 -2.89
N SER A 185 -1.13 -0.10 -3.40
CA SER A 185 -1.70 -1.23 -2.64
C SER A 185 -0.89 -2.51 -2.75
N ALA A 186 -0.18 -2.72 -3.85
CA ALA A 186 0.74 -3.85 -4.00
C ALA A 186 1.86 -3.55 -5.00
N ILE A 187 2.99 -4.22 -4.81
CA ILE A 187 4.08 -4.28 -5.78
C ILE A 187 4.40 -5.76 -5.98
N GLU A 188 4.22 -6.23 -7.21
CA GLU A 188 4.27 -7.66 -7.54
C GLU A 188 5.28 -7.89 -8.67
N PRO A 189 5.93 -9.07 -8.73
CA PRO A 189 6.73 -9.45 -9.89
C PRO A 189 5.84 -9.61 -11.13
N GLY A 190 6.29 -9.11 -12.29
CA GLY A 190 5.64 -9.33 -13.57
C GLY A 190 6.64 -9.47 -14.72
N ASP A 191 6.11 -9.77 -15.91
CA ASP A 191 6.91 -9.89 -17.12
C ASP A 191 7.53 -8.52 -17.48
N GLY A 192 8.85 -8.40 -17.35
CA GLY A 192 9.59 -7.18 -17.68
C GLY A 192 9.75 -6.16 -16.55
N GLY A 193 9.34 -6.46 -15.32
CA GLY A 193 9.56 -5.58 -14.17
C GLY A 193 8.60 -5.81 -13.01
N THR A 194 8.38 -4.77 -12.20
CA THR A 194 7.39 -4.77 -11.13
C THR A 194 6.04 -4.25 -11.64
N VAL A 195 4.97 -4.96 -11.31
CA VAL A 195 3.59 -4.51 -11.46
C VAL A 195 3.20 -3.73 -10.22
N VAL A 196 2.75 -2.49 -10.40
CA VAL A 196 2.32 -1.61 -9.30
C VAL A 196 0.80 -1.54 -9.31
N LYS A 197 0.18 -1.94 -8.20
CA LYS A 197 -1.26 -1.87 -7.97
C LYS A 197 -1.59 -0.73 -7.02
N MET A 198 -2.77 -0.16 -7.16
CA MET A 198 -3.22 1.02 -6.42
C MET A 198 -4.63 0.81 -5.86
N VAL A 199 -4.97 1.57 -4.82
CA VAL A 199 -6.29 1.65 -4.19
C VAL A 199 -6.72 3.11 -4.05
N GLY A 200 -7.99 3.41 -4.32
CA GLY A 200 -8.51 4.78 -4.22
C GLY A 200 -9.99 4.92 -4.59
N HIS A 201 -10.54 6.11 -4.35
CA HIS A 201 -11.91 6.50 -4.70
C HIS A 201 -11.99 7.24 -6.05
N ASN A 202 -13.19 7.64 -6.48
CA ASN A 202 -13.47 8.39 -7.74
C ASN A 202 -13.15 7.65 -9.06
N LEU A 203 -12.59 6.45 -8.94
CA LEU A 203 -12.93 5.25 -9.69
C LEU A 203 -12.63 4.12 -8.70
N ASP A 204 -13.63 3.68 -7.94
CA ASP A 204 -13.40 2.86 -6.75
C ASP A 204 -12.71 1.54 -7.12
N ASN A 205 -11.52 1.31 -6.55
CA ASN A 205 -10.69 0.14 -6.81
C ASN A 205 -9.76 -0.15 -5.62
N ASP A 206 -9.38 -1.41 -5.45
CA ASP A 206 -8.46 -1.94 -4.43
C ASP A 206 -7.09 -2.37 -5.00
N TYR A 207 -7.05 -2.78 -6.27
CA TYR A 207 -5.82 -3.20 -6.95
C TYR A 207 -5.77 -2.77 -8.42
N ARG A 208 -6.08 -1.50 -8.73
CA ARG A 208 -5.98 -0.96 -10.10
C ARG A 208 -4.52 -0.95 -10.57
N ASP A 209 -4.30 -1.37 -11.80
CA ASP A 209 -2.98 -1.45 -12.40
C ASP A 209 -2.48 -0.08 -12.86
N LEU A 210 -1.29 0.33 -12.42
CA LEU A 210 -0.69 1.61 -12.81
C LEU A 210 -0.43 1.71 -14.31
N ASP A 211 0.05 0.64 -14.95
CA ASP A 211 0.41 0.66 -16.38
C ASP A 211 -0.85 0.68 -17.25
N GLU A 212 -1.87 -0.10 -16.92
CA GLU A 212 -3.18 0.01 -17.57
C GLU A 212 -3.73 1.44 -17.44
N THR A 213 -3.61 2.03 -16.24
CA THR A 213 -4.09 3.40 -15.97
C THR A 213 -3.42 4.43 -16.89
N ILE A 214 -2.10 4.42 -16.99
CA ILE A 214 -1.36 5.47 -17.74
C ILE A 214 -1.16 5.15 -19.22
N THR A 215 -1.40 3.92 -19.67
CA THR A 215 -1.21 3.53 -21.08
C THR A 215 -2.50 3.25 -21.84
N VAL A 216 -3.57 2.81 -21.14
CA VAL A 216 -4.86 2.45 -21.76
C VAL A 216 -5.95 3.43 -21.35
N GLU A 217 -6.16 3.63 -20.05
CA GLU A 217 -7.28 4.44 -19.54
C GLU A 217 -7.03 5.95 -19.73
N HIS A 218 -5.81 6.39 -19.43
CA HIS A 218 -5.34 7.77 -19.61
C HIS A 218 -4.01 7.78 -20.40
N PRO A 219 -4.03 7.51 -21.72
CA PRO A 219 -2.82 7.32 -22.50
C PRO A 219 -1.84 8.50 -22.43
N GLY A 220 -0.69 8.22 -21.80
CA GLY A 220 0.41 9.15 -21.60
C GLY A 220 0.15 10.18 -20.51
N ALA A 221 -0.69 9.90 -19.53
CA ALA A 221 -0.74 10.67 -18.29
C ALA A 221 0.68 10.87 -17.71
N GLU A 222 0.89 12.01 -17.05
CA GLU A 222 2.08 12.21 -16.23
C GLU A 222 1.78 11.74 -14.80
N VAL A 223 2.76 11.11 -14.18
CA VAL A 223 2.63 10.54 -12.83
C VAL A 223 3.90 10.79 -12.05
N HIS A 224 3.73 11.24 -10.82
CA HIS A 224 4.78 11.28 -9.80
C HIS A 224 4.27 10.69 -8.49
N PHE A 225 5.19 10.46 -7.57
CA PHE A 225 4.90 9.78 -6.33
C PHE A 225 5.51 10.52 -5.16
N TRP A 226 4.92 10.31 -3.98
CA TRP A 226 5.57 10.61 -2.71
C TRP A 226 5.86 9.31 -1.99
N SER A 227 7.13 8.95 -1.94
CA SER A 227 7.55 7.83 -1.10
C SER A 227 7.48 8.24 0.35
N VAL A 228 6.68 7.50 1.12
CA VAL A 228 6.45 7.78 2.53
C VAL A 228 7.35 6.83 3.34
N SER A 229 8.07 7.37 4.33
CA SER A 229 9.01 6.58 5.14
C SER A 229 8.34 5.67 6.17
#